data_AF-A0A6A2FTI2-F1
#
_entry.id   AF-A0A6A2FTI2-F1
#
_cell.length_a   1.000
_cell.length_b   1.000
_cell.length_c   1.000
_cell.angle_alpha   90.00
_cell.angle_beta   90.00
_cell.angle_gamma   90.00
#
_symmetry.space_group_name_H-M   'P 1'
#
loop_
_entity.id
_entity.type
_entity.pdbx_description
1 polymer ?
#
loop_
_entity_poly.entity_id
_entity_poly.type
_entity_poly.pdbx_seq_one_letter_code
_entity_poly.pdbx_strand_id
1 'polypeptide(L)'
;MKKATLYFLFLLLSISVMQAQTNLNYPSLKEVVEYFDNKYYYKSTGSKWLKLAKTPKGWIVYEQEYDNGKYKQGKEYVFWSSKTGKYEDLQLKFQKAGTRTNALKTAAMYDVYRFERNYYYGYEFDNLDVIKELGGVKKLGDTALEGLARAYSSHSLSFVENVNGFGNNKIQANKKIPEALADSFIVYVDKAIETFGRLMQQAPAYETLVGNISIKYSNEYMYAYLTLAEWGYEKKGRKYLVDGLYGEAFLEIAANYFNSMDDNGIFFSNGDNDTYPLLYLQQKRGIGKNVSVINLSLLGKPRYIDMIRNGYGGNKEIAFTLPADAYKNEKLNYISIDKKGVTGQEAIPTLDAFLKKIAASYKLPDTDFISIAVDFEGLEMPVDADVFRAVNQLSVNDKLDQTISIELNRSLYLNGLAVLDILHSNRWQRNIYIAEGYDDIHLSHYKRSTGVVKKLYPVRNAEIVPTVVDEKVMYKNLMERFTFNPNNFFVGLKGRGFGINVWGVRNAYKVLATQTTDLESKAAIARKGLSIIPNEYTPYDLIVFYLAEQLAVAGEITEAETALRITVNNLLNDYLNPSILQNYHYNQQEEKEELERQLGYALELATMYGMDKLTATIDGIKKRLETK
;
A
#
# COMPACT_ATOMS: atom_id res chain seq x y z
N MET A 1 54.54 -5.30 22.27
CA MET A 1 53.30 -5.17 23.08
C MET A 1 52.62 -3.80 22.89
N LYS A 2 52.27 -3.40 21.66
CA LYS A 2 51.50 -2.15 21.36
C LYS A 2 50.52 -2.29 20.19
N LYS A 3 50.14 -3.52 19.80
CA LYS A 3 49.18 -3.78 18.71
C LYS A 3 47.90 -4.53 19.13
N ALA A 4 47.79 -4.93 20.40
CA ALA A 4 46.61 -5.63 20.92
C ALA A 4 45.55 -4.68 21.53
N THR A 5 45.89 -3.42 21.79
CA THR A 5 44.99 -2.46 22.48
C THR A 5 44.06 -1.70 21.53
N LEU A 6 44.32 -1.71 20.21
CA LEU A 6 43.49 -0.97 19.25
C LEU A 6 42.25 -1.74 18.77
N TYR A 7 42.28 -3.08 18.81
CA TYR A 7 41.11 -3.91 18.47
C TYR A 7 40.08 -4.00 19.61
N PHE A 8 40.51 -3.77 20.86
CA PHE A 8 39.59 -3.77 22.00
C PHE A 8 38.81 -2.46 22.16
N LEU A 9 39.32 -1.34 21.60
CA LEU A 9 38.60 -0.06 21.61
C LEU A 9 37.50 0.01 20.54
N PHE A 10 37.64 -0.69 19.40
CA PHE A 10 36.58 -0.77 18.39
C PHE A 10 35.45 -1.72 18.77
N LEU A 11 35.71 -2.72 19.63
CA LEU A 11 34.68 -3.63 20.14
C LEU A 11 33.84 -3.04 21.29
N LEU A 12 34.36 -2.00 21.98
CA LEU A 12 33.64 -1.28 23.03
C LEU A 12 32.88 -0.05 22.50
N LEU A 13 33.20 0.44 21.30
CA LEU A 13 32.44 1.47 20.58
C LEU A 13 31.34 0.91 19.67
N SER A 14 31.29 -0.41 19.44
CA SER A 14 30.19 -1.07 18.73
C SER A 14 29.07 -1.60 19.64
N ILE A 15 29.18 -1.45 20.96
CA ILE A 15 28.13 -1.82 21.93
C ILE A 15 27.31 -0.59 22.38
N SER A 16 27.71 0.62 22.01
CA SER A 16 27.04 1.87 22.43
C SER A 16 26.25 2.59 21.33
N VAL A 17 26.09 1.99 20.14
CA VAL A 17 25.26 2.56 19.05
C VAL A 17 23.87 1.88 18.92
N MET A 18 23.54 0.94 19.81
CA MET A 18 22.22 0.30 19.88
C MET A 18 21.34 0.82 21.04
N GLN A 19 21.61 2.03 21.54
CA GLN A 19 20.78 2.67 22.57
C GLN A 19 20.33 4.07 22.14
N ALA A 20 19.51 4.12 21.08
CA ALA A 20 18.68 5.28 20.78
C ALA A 20 17.27 4.89 20.26
N GLN A 21 16.83 3.66 20.54
CA GLN A 21 15.50 3.17 20.16
C GLN A 21 14.59 3.11 21.39
N THR A 22 13.93 4.24 21.67
CA THR A 22 12.92 4.44 22.73
C THR A 22 13.44 4.29 24.17
N ASN A 23 13.27 5.31 25.01
CA ASN A 23 13.69 5.34 26.42
C ASN A 23 12.88 4.39 27.34
N LEU A 24 12.48 3.21 26.86
CA LEU A 24 11.77 2.21 27.65
C LEU A 24 12.62 0.93 27.72
N ASN A 25 12.97 0.51 28.94
CA ASN A 25 13.57 -0.79 29.22
C ASN A 25 12.54 -1.94 29.04
N TYR A 26 11.86 -1.99 27.90
CA TYR A 26 10.86 -3.01 27.58
C TYR A 26 11.50 -4.12 26.74
N PRO A 27 11.15 -5.40 26.97
CA PRO A 27 11.50 -6.46 26.04
C PRO A 27 10.87 -6.20 24.67
N SER A 28 11.56 -6.60 23.60
CA SER A 28 11.10 -6.54 22.22
C SER A 28 9.84 -7.40 22.01
N LEU A 29 9.07 -7.12 20.95
CA LEU A 29 7.90 -7.95 20.63
C LEU A 29 8.28 -9.42 20.48
N LYS A 30 9.43 -9.69 19.83
CA LYS A 30 9.96 -11.04 19.64
C LYS A 30 10.20 -11.76 20.97
N GLU A 31 10.91 -11.12 21.91
CA GLU A 31 11.18 -11.70 23.23
C GLU A 31 9.89 -12.00 24.00
N VAL A 32 8.91 -11.10 23.95
CA VAL A 32 7.62 -11.25 24.63
C VAL A 32 6.83 -12.42 24.03
N VAL A 33 6.73 -12.49 22.70
CA VAL A 33 6.00 -13.55 22.00
C VAL A 33 6.68 -14.90 22.22
N GLU A 34 8.00 -14.99 22.09
CA GLU A 34 8.77 -16.22 22.34
C GLU A 34 8.64 -16.68 23.79
N TYR A 35 8.71 -15.75 24.75
CA TYR A 35 8.49 -16.10 26.16
C TYR A 35 7.09 -16.65 26.39
N PHE A 36 6.07 -16.02 25.80
CA PHE A 36 4.68 -16.45 25.95
C PHE A 36 4.48 -17.84 25.35
N ASP A 37 4.91 -18.04 24.10
CA ASP A 37 4.75 -19.31 23.37
C ASP A 37 5.49 -20.47 24.00
N ASN A 38 6.64 -20.23 24.63
CA ASN A 38 7.41 -21.27 25.31
C ASN A 38 6.75 -21.73 26.63
N LYS A 39 5.85 -20.94 27.21
CA LYS A 39 5.26 -21.21 28.53
C LYS A 39 3.76 -21.45 28.52
N TYR A 40 3.05 -20.75 27.66
CA TYR A 40 1.59 -20.64 27.69
C TYR A 40 0.98 -20.94 26.33
N TYR A 41 -0.22 -21.52 26.35
CA TYR A 41 -1.05 -21.77 25.18
C TYR A 41 -2.45 -21.19 25.41
N TYR A 42 -2.96 -20.48 24.40
CA TYR A 42 -4.34 -19.99 24.36
C TYR A 42 -5.07 -20.55 23.16
N LYS A 43 -6.20 -21.21 23.40
CA LYS A 43 -7.10 -21.68 22.34
C LYS A 43 -8.17 -20.62 22.08
N SER A 44 -8.01 -19.86 21.00
CA SER A 44 -9.08 -18.96 20.53
C SER A 44 -10.37 -19.73 20.23
N THR A 45 -11.50 -19.11 20.53
CA THR A 45 -12.83 -19.58 20.11
C THR A 45 -13.36 -18.67 19.00
N GLY A 46 -14.41 -19.08 18.28
CA GLY A 46 -14.92 -18.31 17.14
C GLY A 46 -15.27 -16.84 17.43
N SER A 47 -15.64 -16.51 18.68
CA SER A 47 -15.94 -15.14 19.11
C SER A 47 -14.88 -14.50 20.00
N LYS A 48 -13.89 -15.25 20.51
CA LYS A 48 -12.86 -14.75 21.45
C LYS A 48 -11.45 -15.09 21.02
N TRP A 49 -10.57 -14.10 21.02
CA TRP A 49 -9.14 -14.28 20.74
C TRP A 49 -8.29 -13.47 21.71
N LEU A 50 -7.05 -13.91 21.90
CA LEU A 50 -6.08 -13.20 22.73
C LEU A 50 -5.42 -12.07 21.93
N LYS A 51 -5.28 -10.90 22.55
CA LYS A 51 -4.55 -9.73 22.06
C LYS A 51 -3.37 -9.43 22.98
N LEU A 52 -2.33 -8.85 22.40
CA LEU A 52 -1.17 -8.31 23.10
C LEU A 52 -1.23 -6.78 23.05
N ALA A 53 -0.77 -6.10 24.09
CA ALA A 53 -0.60 -4.65 24.10
C ALA A 53 0.65 -4.22 24.86
N LYS A 54 1.29 -3.15 24.38
CA LYS A 54 2.42 -2.47 25.00
C LYS A 54 1.91 -1.20 25.67
N THR A 55 1.85 -1.19 27.00
CA THR A 55 1.19 -0.13 27.80
C THR A 55 2.17 0.53 28.78
N PRO A 56 1.81 1.63 29.46
CA PRO A 56 2.61 2.19 30.56
C PRO A 56 2.86 1.20 31.72
N LYS A 57 1.96 0.22 31.94
CA LYS A 57 2.11 -0.81 32.98
C LYS A 57 3.08 -1.93 32.57
N GLY A 58 3.45 -1.99 31.29
CA GLY A 58 4.25 -3.05 30.69
C GLY A 58 3.51 -3.76 29.55
N TRP A 59 3.96 -4.97 29.21
CA TRP A 59 3.28 -5.80 28.23
C TRP A 59 2.10 -6.50 28.88
N ILE A 60 0.91 -6.34 28.30
CA ILE A 60 -0.31 -6.97 28.77
C ILE A 60 -0.86 -7.91 27.70
N VAL A 61 -1.54 -8.95 28.14
CA VAL A 61 -2.41 -9.78 27.29
C VAL A 61 -3.84 -9.63 27.77
N TYR A 62 -4.79 -9.60 26.82
CA TYR A 62 -6.21 -9.51 27.14
C TYR A 62 -7.03 -10.30 26.13
N GLU A 63 -8.15 -10.84 26.56
CA GLU A 63 -9.12 -11.47 25.65
C GLU A 63 -9.95 -10.38 24.98
N GLN A 64 -10.14 -10.48 23.66
CA GLN A 64 -11.08 -9.65 22.92
C GLN A 64 -12.21 -10.52 22.40
N GLU A 65 -13.43 -10.06 22.62
CA GLU A 65 -14.65 -10.71 22.14
C GLU A 65 -15.34 -9.83 21.09
N TYR A 66 -15.81 -10.43 20.01
CA TYR A 66 -16.74 -9.77 19.09
C TYR A 66 -18.16 -10.20 19.41
N ASP A 67 -19.00 -9.25 19.83
CA ASP A 67 -20.38 -9.49 20.22
C ASP A 67 -21.28 -8.38 19.68
N ASN A 68 -22.28 -8.75 18.87
CA ASN A 68 -23.27 -7.86 18.25
C ASN A 68 -22.67 -6.62 17.59
N GLY A 69 -21.68 -6.81 16.71
CA GLY A 69 -21.05 -5.72 15.96
C GLY A 69 -20.05 -4.89 16.75
N LYS A 70 -19.78 -5.24 18.02
CA LYS A 70 -18.89 -4.48 18.90
C LYS A 70 -17.78 -5.37 19.44
N TYR A 71 -16.58 -4.82 19.45
CA TYR A 71 -15.47 -5.41 20.19
C TYR A 71 -15.62 -5.10 21.66
N LYS A 72 -15.54 -6.13 22.51
CA LYS A 72 -15.50 -6.02 23.96
C LYS A 72 -14.13 -6.48 24.43
N GLN A 73 -13.43 -5.58 25.12
CA GLN A 73 -12.20 -5.93 25.79
C GLN A 73 -12.53 -6.67 27.09
N GLY A 74 -12.00 -7.88 27.21
CA GLY A 74 -12.08 -8.71 28.40
C GLY A 74 -11.06 -8.30 29.45
N LYS A 75 -10.79 -9.21 30.38
CA LYS A 75 -9.87 -8.94 31.49
C LYS A 75 -8.42 -8.83 30.99
N GLU A 76 -7.76 -7.77 31.43
CA GLU A 76 -6.33 -7.54 31.19
C GLU A 76 -5.45 -8.30 32.18
N TYR A 77 -4.35 -8.84 31.69
CA TYR A 77 -3.31 -9.48 32.49
C TYR A 77 -1.96 -8.86 32.16
N VAL A 78 -1.29 -8.29 33.17
CA VAL A 78 0.10 -7.86 33.01
C VAL A 78 0.97 -9.10 32.88
N PHE A 79 1.63 -9.22 31.74
CA PHE A 79 2.48 -10.34 31.39
C PHE A 79 3.96 -10.02 31.64
N TRP A 80 4.36 -8.78 31.36
CA TRP A 80 5.64 -8.22 31.79
C TRP A 80 5.40 -6.84 32.39
N SER A 81 5.97 -6.57 33.55
CA SER A 81 5.72 -5.35 34.32
C SER A 81 6.82 -4.31 34.12
N SER A 82 6.44 -3.11 33.69
CA SER A 82 7.37 -1.98 33.52
C SER A 82 7.94 -1.48 34.85
N LYS A 83 7.22 -1.69 35.96
CA LYS A 83 7.65 -1.28 37.30
C LYS A 83 8.75 -2.19 37.86
N THR A 84 8.67 -3.49 37.59
CA THR A 84 9.59 -4.49 38.16
C THR A 84 10.66 -4.94 37.17
N GLY A 85 10.44 -4.73 35.87
CA GLY A 85 11.29 -5.25 34.80
C GLY A 85 11.18 -6.76 34.61
N LYS A 86 10.14 -7.41 35.16
CA LYS A 86 10.02 -8.87 35.21
C LYS A 86 8.73 -9.37 34.56
N TYR A 87 8.81 -10.59 34.03
CA TYR A 87 7.63 -11.34 33.59
C TYR A 87 6.85 -11.85 34.80
N GLU A 88 5.53 -11.70 34.75
CA GLU A 88 4.59 -12.22 35.73
C GLU A 88 4.14 -13.63 35.34
N ASP A 89 3.92 -14.51 36.34
CA ASP A 89 3.47 -15.87 36.06
C ASP A 89 1.97 -15.93 35.81
N LEU A 90 1.59 -16.29 34.58
CA LEU A 90 0.20 -16.43 34.14
C LEU A 90 -0.31 -17.88 34.16
N GLN A 91 0.38 -18.82 34.83
CA GLN A 91 0.02 -20.25 34.85
C GLN A 91 -1.40 -20.54 35.35
N LEU A 92 -1.95 -19.71 36.25
CA LEU A 92 -3.33 -19.84 36.72
C LEU A 92 -4.38 -19.30 35.74
N LYS A 93 -3.95 -18.79 34.58
CA LYS A 93 -4.77 -18.05 33.60
C LYS A 93 -4.71 -18.66 32.19
N PHE A 94 -3.59 -19.29 31.82
CA PHE A 94 -3.40 -19.92 30.51
C PHE A 94 -2.90 -21.36 30.65
N GLN A 95 -3.19 -22.20 29.64
CA GLN A 95 -2.74 -23.60 29.64
C GLN A 95 -1.23 -23.67 29.39
N LYS A 96 -0.55 -24.74 29.83
CA LYS A 96 0.88 -24.94 29.57
C LYS A 96 1.11 -25.21 28.07
N ALA A 97 2.16 -24.63 27.52
CA ALA A 97 2.54 -24.84 26.12
C ALA A 97 2.84 -26.32 25.80
N GLY A 98 2.41 -26.77 24.62
CA GLY A 98 2.69 -28.09 24.02
C GLY A 98 3.21 -27.94 22.58
N THR A 99 3.09 -28.95 21.72
CA THR A 99 3.60 -28.93 20.32
C THR A 99 2.73 -28.14 19.31
N ARG A 100 1.81 -27.29 19.78
CA ARG A 100 0.86 -26.57 18.92
C ARG A 100 1.31 -25.12 18.72
N THR A 101 1.12 -24.58 17.52
CA THR A 101 1.35 -23.16 17.18
C THR A 101 0.37 -22.25 17.93
N ASN A 102 0.86 -21.15 18.49
CA ASN A 102 0.08 -20.26 19.35
C ASN A 102 -0.58 -19.12 18.56
N ALA A 103 -1.81 -18.76 18.92
CA ALA A 103 -2.56 -17.68 18.28
C ALA A 103 -1.92 -16.29 18.47
N LEU A 104 -1.19 -16.09 19.58
CA LEU A 104 -0.52 -14.83 19.89
C LEU A 104 0.58 -14.50 18.88
N LYS A 105 1.37 -15.50 18.48
CA LYS A 105 2.40 -15.36 17.46
C LYS A 105 1.81 -14.92 16.12
N THR A 106 0.74 -15.57 15.68
CA THR A 106 0.04 -15.19 14.45
C THR A 106 -0.50 -13.76 14.54
N ALA A 107 -1.15 -13.38 15.65
CA ALA A 107 -1.71 -12.03 15.82
C ALA A 107 -0.63 -10.93 15.88
N ALA A 108 0.48 -11.19 16.57
CA ALA A 108 1.59 -10.25 16.72
C ALA A 108 2.39 -10.07 15.42
N MET A 109 2.52 -11.13 14.61
CA MET A 109 3.25 -11.09 13.33
C MET A 109 2.65 -10.14 12.31
N TYR A 110 1.33 -9.91 12.33
CA TYR A 110 0.68 -8.98 11.40
C TYR A 110 0.85 -7.49 11.78
N ASP A 111 1.33 -7.18 12.99
CA ASP A 111 1.37 -5.82 13.55
C ASP A 111 2.76 -5.42 14.08
N VAL A 112 3.82 -6.18 13.75
CA VAL A 112 5.18 -6.00 14.28
C VAL A 112 5.66 -4.56 14.16
N TYR A 113 5.52 -3.96 12.96
CA TYR A 113 5.92 -2.58 12.72
C TYR A 113 5.33 -1.63 13.76
N ARG A 114 4.05 -1.80 14.09
CA ARG A 114 3.35 -0.90 15.01
C ARG A 114 3.82 -1.08 16.45
N PHE A 115 4.10 -2.29 16.91
CA PHE A 115 4.66 -2.52 18.24
C PHE A 115 6.09 -2.00 18.41
N GLU A 116 6.89 -2.06 17.36
CA GLU A 116 8.29 -1.60 17.37
C GLU A 116 8.40 -0.09 17.19
N ARG A 117 7.49 0.54 16.42
CA ARG A 117 7.56 1.97 16.10
C ARG A 117 6.68 2.86 16.96
N ASN A 118 5.58 2.34 17.52
CA ASN A 118 4.80 3.11 18.48
C ASN A 118 5.32 2.86 19.89
N TYR A 119 5.35 3.94 20.67
CA TYR A 119 5.85 3.91 22.04
C TYR A 119 4.95 3.03 22.93
N TYR A 120 3.63 3.17 22.76
CA TYR A 120 2.59 2.27 23.25
C TYR A 120 1.69 1.87 22.08
N TYR A 121 1.14 0.65 22.12
CA TYR A 121 0.29 0.14 21.05
C TYR A 121 -0.60 -1.02 21.50
N GLY A 122 -1.75 -1.17 20.86
CA GLY A 122 -2.56 -2.39 20.89
C GLY A 122 -3.72 -2.35 21.88
N TYR A 123 -4.09 -1.17 22.38
CA TYR A 123 -5.21 -0.97 23.31
C TYR A 123 -5.91 0.37 23.05
N GLU A 124 -7.11 0.50 23.62
CA GLU A 124 -7.93 1.71 23.53
C GLU A 124 -7.20 2.96 24.07
N PHE A 125 -7.21 4.04 23.29
CA PHE A 125 -6.58 5.32 23.59
C PHE A 125 -5.05 5.29 23.81
N ASP A 126 -4.34 4.32 23.24
CA ASP A 126 -2.88 4.22 23.33
C ASP A 126 -2.16 5.53 22.93
N ASN A 127 -2.67 6.20 21.90
CA ASN A 127 -2.22 7.50 21.41
C ASN A 127 -2.25 8.60 22.48
N LEU A 128 -3.26 8.62 23.37
CA LEU A 128 -3.34 9.61 24.44
C LEU A 128 -2.26 9.39 25.50
N ASP A 129 -1.99 8.13 25.85
CA ASP A 129 -0.90 7.79 26.78
C ASP A 129 0.47 8.12 26.16
N VAL A 130 0.66 7.90 24.86
CA VAL A 130 1.88 8.34 24.16
C VAL A 130 2.03 9.86 24.19
N ILE A 131 0.96 10.62 23.90
CA ILE A 131 0.98 12.09 23.94
C ILE A 131 1.29 12.59 25.37
N LYS A 132 0.69 11.97 26.38
CA LYS A 132 0.92 12.32 27.79
C LYS A 132 2.38 12.10 28.18
N GLU A 133 2.96 10.98 27.79
CA GLU A 133 4.33 10.61 28.16
C GLU A 133 5.38 11.42 27.38
N LEU A 134 5.18 11.58 26.07
CA LEU A 134 6.21 12.14 25.18
C LEU A 134 5.97 13.61 24.80
N GLY A 135 4.74 14.11 24.86
CA GLY A 135 4.36 15.41 24.30
C GLY A 135 5.06 16.62 24.94
N GLY A 136 5.49 16.50 26.20
CA GLY A 136 6.27 17.53 26.91
C GLY A 136 7.79 17.37 26.83
N VAL A 137 8.29 16.29 26.21
CA VAL A 137 9.71 15.95 26.21
C VAL A 137 10.44 16.70 25.10
N LYS A 138 11.40 17.56 25.48
CA LYS A 138 12.12 18.44 24.54
C LYS A 138 13.01 17.69 23.55
N LYS A 139 13.71 16.64 24.00
CA LYS A 139 14.65 15.86 23.19
C LYS A 139 14.19 14.40 23.15
N LEU A 140 13.75 13.96 21.99
CA LEU A 140 13.29 12.61 21.72
C LEU A 140 14.19 11.99 20.65
N GLY A 141 14.47 10.68 20.78
CA GLY A 141 15.10 9.91 19.70
C GLY A 141 14.13 9.67 18.55
N ASP A 142 14.67 9.26 17.39
CA ASP A 142 13.95 9.21 16.11
C ASP A 142 12.65 8.37 16.18
N THR A 143 12.72 7.16 16.75
CA THR A 143 11.54 6.28 16.90
C THR A 143 10.50 6.86 17.85
N ALA A 144 10.92 7.56 18.90
CA ALA A 144 9.98 8.20 19.82
C ALA A 144 9.30 9.42 19.17
N LEU A 145 10.00 10.13 18.28
CA LEU A 145 9.39 11.17 17.44
C LEU A 145 8.37 10.57 16.47
N GLU A 146 8.68 9.46 15.80
CA GLU A 146 7.71 8.79 14.92
C GLU A 146 6.46 8.38 15.71
N GLY A 147 6.63 7.70 16.85
CA GLY A 147 5.53 7.28 17.71
C GLY A 147 4.67 8.43 18.20
N LEU A 148 5.28 9.55 18.63
CA LEU A 148 4.56 10.75 19.05
C LEU A 148 3.81 11.42 17.89
N ALA A 149 4.44 11.53 16.71
CA ALA A 149 3.80 12.11 15.53
C ALA A 149 2.58 11.29 15.08
N ARG A 150 2.70 9.95 15.07
CA ARG A 150 1.57 9.04 14.81
C ARG A 150 0.49 9.14 15.86
N ALA A 151 0.85 9.27 17.14
CA ALA A 151 -0.13 9.46 18.22
C ALA A 151 -0.93 10.75 18.03
N TYR A 152 -0.27 11.86 17.68
CA TYR A 152 -0.96 13.11 17.34
C TYR A 152 -1.87 12.98 16.11
N SER A 153 -1.39 12.34 15.05
CA SER A 153 -2.16 12.07 13.83
C SER A 153 -3.43 11.25 14.14
N SER A 154 -3.27 10.10 14.80
CA SER A 154 -4.39 9.26 15.23
C SER A 154 -5.35 9.97 16.18
N HIS A 155 -4.84 10.81 17.09
CA HIS A 155 -5.71 11.57 17.98
C HIS A 155 -6.48 12.67 17.25
N SER A 156 -5.88 13.32 16.25
CA SER A 156 -6.59 14.30 15.40
C SER A 156 -7.82 13.65 14.75
N LEU A 157 -7.67 12.42 14.25
CA LEU A 157 -8.75 11.67 13.60
C LEU A 157 -9.93 11.40 14.54
N SER A 158 -9.69 11.19 15.84
CA SER A 158 -10.75 10.91 16.81
C SER A 158 -11.80 12.03 16.97
N PHE A 159 -11.47 13.25 16.53
CA PHE A 159 -12.40 14.38 16.52
C PHE A 159 -13.34 14.40 15.31
N VAL A 160 -13.00 13.68 14.24
CA VAL A 160 -13.73 13.74 12.97
C VAL A 160 -14.25 12.39 12.54
N GLU A 161 -13.59 11.29 12.91
CA GLU A 161 -14.03 9.91 12.64
C GLU A 161 -14.10 9.09 13.93
N ASN A 162 -14.94 8.07 13.90
CA ASN A 162 -14.89 6.96 14.85
C ASN A 162 -14.20 5.77 14.15
N VAL A 163 -12.95 5.50 14.51
CA VAL A 163 -12.16 4.42 13.92
C VAL A 163 -12.03 3.28 14.93
N ASN A 164 -12.54 2.10 14.59
CA ASN A 164 -12.47 0.89 15.42
C ASN A 164 -13.10 1.04 16.83
N GLY A 165 -14.11 1.89 16.97
CA GLY A 165 -14.73 2.20 18.27
C GLY A 165 -14.05 3.34 19.03
N PHE A 166 -12.97 3.90 18.47
CA PHE A 166 -12.22 5.01 19.04
C PHE A 166 -12.50 6.30 18.25
N GLY A 167 -13.24 7.21 18.88
CA GLY A 167 -13.58 8.52 18.32
C GLY A 167 -15.01 8.93 18.63
N ASN A 168 -15.47 10.02 18.03
CA ASN A 168 -16.79 10.57 18.34
C ASN A 168 -17.92 9.81 17.61
N ASN A 169 -18.56 8.88 18.33
CA ASN A 169 -19.68 8.05 17.85
C ASN A 169 -20.94 8.85 17.45
N LYS A 170 -20.97 10.17 17.64
CA LYS A 170 -22.12 11.05 17.32
C LYS A 170 -22.01 11.72 15.95
N ILE A 171 -20.93 11.49 15.21
CA ILE A 171 -20.70 12.16 13.93
C ILE A 171 -21.46 11.43 12.81
N GLN A 172 -22.42 12.12 12.19
CA GLN A 172 -23.15 11.61 11.03
C GLN A 172 -22.28 11.66 9.77
N ALA A 173 -22.23 10.56 9.02
CA ALA A 173 -21.30 10.33 7.91
C ALA A 173 -21.33 11.38 6.79
N ASN A 174 -22.39 12.20 6.63
CA ASN A 174 -22.51 13.12 5.48
C ASN A 174 -22.93 14.56 5.88
N LYS A 175 -22.69 14.97 7.13
CA LYS A 175 -22.85 16.38 7.53
C LYS A 175 -21.49 17.00 7.79
N LYS A 176 -21.37 18.29 7.47
CA LYS A 176 -20.27 19.11 7.96
C LYS A 176 -20.24 18.99 9.49
N ILE A 177 -19.08 18.64 10.05
CA ILE A 177 -18.92 18.55 11.50
C ILE A 177 -19.00 19.95 12.14
N PRO A 178 -19.37 20.04 13.43
CA PRO A 178 -19.22 21.26 14.20
C PRO A 178 -17.80 21.83 14.06
N GLU A 179 -17.72 23.16 13.93
CA GLU A 179 -16.45 23.86 13.69
C GLU A 179 -15.42 23.60 14.79
N ALA A 180 -15.85 23.54 16.05
CA ALA A 180 -14.98 23.21 17.18
C ALA A 180 -14.27 21.84 17.07
N LEU A 181 -14.92 20.85 16.42
CA LEU A 181 -14.29 19.55 16.16
C LEU A 181 -13.25 19.65 15.06
N ALA A 182 -13.54 20.39 13.98
CA ALA A 182 -12.57 20.67 12.92
C ALA A 182 -11.36 21.46 13.45
N ASP A 183 -11.57 22.40 14.37
CA ASP A 183 -10.50 23.16 14.99
C ASP A 183 -9.65 22.28 15.92
N SER A 184 -10.28 21.34 16.64
CA SER A 184 -9.57 20.34 17.45
C SER A 184 -8.75 19.36 16.60
N PHE A 185 -9.29 18.92 15.46
CA PHE A 185 -8.52 18.17 14.46
C PHE A 185 -7.28 18.97 14.02
N ILE A 186 -7.45 20.24 13.64
CA ILE A 186 -6.37 21.13 13.21
C ILE A 186 -5.27 21.23 14.27
N VAL A 187 -5.63 21.41 15.55
CA VAL A 187 -4.64 21.51 16.64
C VAL A 187 -3.73 20.28 16.70
N TYR A 188 -4.30 19.08 16.57
CA TYR A 188 -3.51 17.85 16.70
C TYR A 188 -2.81 17.43 15.41
N VAL A 189 -3.40 17.67 14.24
CA VAL A 189 -2.71 17.40 12.97
C VAL A 189 -1.53 18.36 12.75
N ASP A 190 -1.64 19.62 13.20
CA ASP A 190 -0.51 20.58 13.17
C ASP A 190 0.65 20.09 14.06
N LYS A 191 0.36 19.51 15.24
CA LYS A 191 1.37 18.88 16.10
C LYS A 191 1.99 17.63 15.47
N ALA A 192 1.20 16.83 14.76
CA ALA A 192 1.70 15.66 14.04
C ALA A 192 2.70 16.09 12.95
N ILE A 193 2.31 17.08 12.14
CA ILE A 193 3.14 17.68 11.09
C ILE A 193 4.44 18.25 11.68
N GLU A 194 4.35 19.06 12.75
CA GLU A 194 5.53 19.62 13.43
C GLU A 194 6.48 18.51 13.92
N THR A 195 5.92 17.45 14.50
CA THR A 195 6.71 16.34 15.06
C THR A 195 7.38 15.51 13.95
N PHE A 196 6.69 15.22 12.85
CA PHE A 196 7.30 14.60 11.67
C PHE A 196 8.37 15.50 11.05
N GLY A 197 8.16 16.83 11.03
CA GLY A 197 9.16 17.79 10.56
C GLY A 197 10.43 17.78 11.42
N ARG A 198 10.28 17.68 12.74
CA ARG A 198 11.42 17.48 13.67
C ARG A 198 12.16 16.17 13.39
N LEU A 199 11.43 15.08 13.17
CA LEU A 199 12.03 13.78 12.79
C LEU A 199 12.79 13.89 11.47
N MET A 200 12.21 14.55 10.46
CA MET A 200 12.86 14.76 9.17
C MET A 200 14.17 15.56 9.29
N GLN A 201 14.20 16.59 10.14
CA GLN A 201 15.41 17.39 10.40
C GLN A 201 16.46 16.59 11.18
N GLN A 202 16.03 15.78 12.15
CA GLN A 202 16.93 15.00 13.01
C GLN A 202 17.52 13.79 12.26
N ALA A 203 16.72 13.13 11.43
CA ALA A 203 17.08 11.90 10.73
C ALA A 203 16.48 11.91 9.30
N PRO A 204 17.05 12.65 8.35
CA PRO A 204 16.49 12.81 7.00
C PRO A 204 16.46 11.51 6.18
N ALA A 205 17.24 10.50 6.56
CA ALA A 205 17.25 9.16 5.95
C ALA A 205 16.35 8.15 6.70
N TYR A 206 15.50 8.61 7.63
CA TYR A 206 14.66 7.73 8.42
C TYR A 206 13.55 7.09 7.57
N GLU A 207 13.43 5.76 7.66
CA GLU A 207 12.44 4.98 6.91
C GLU A 207 11.19 4.65 7.73
N THR A 208 10.03 4.76 7.09
CA THR A 208 8.71 4.46 7.66
C THR A 208 7.96 3.40 6.83
N LEU A 209 6.79 2.96 7.28
CA LEU A 209 5.90 2.03 6.56
C LEU A 209 5.37 2.59 5.23
N VAL A 210 5.55 3.87 4.91
CA VAL A 210 5.06 4.48 3.66
C VAL A 210 6.19 5.15 2.87
N GLY A 211 7.41 4.66 3.06
CA GLY A 211 8.64 5.23 2.53
C GLY A 211 9.36 6.10 3.56
N ASN A 212 10.32 6.87 3.09
CA ASN A 212 11.14 7.72 3.95
C ASN A 212 10.35 8.85 4.63
N ILE A 213 10.99 9.48 5.60
CA ILE A 213 10.40 10.53 6.42
C ILE A 213 9.95 11.76 5.61
N SER A 214 10.63 12.10 4.50
CA SER A 214 10.19 13.20 3.63
C SER A 214 8.82 12.89 3.03
N ILE A 215 8.64 11.71 2.41
CA ILE A 215 7.34 11.28 1.87
C ILE A 215 6.28 11.22 2.96
N LYS A 216 6.59 10.64 4.14
CA LYS A 216 5.63 10.56 5.24
C LYS A 216 5.20 11.95 5.75
N TYR A 217 6.14 12.88 5.87
CA TYR A 217 5.87 14.26 6.25
C TYR A 217 4.93 14.94 5.24
N SER A 218 5.21 14.82 3.94
CA SER A 218 4.37 15.38 2.87
C SER A 218 2.98 14.78 2.82
N ASN A 219 2.89 13.46 3.03
CA ASN A 219 1.61 12.76 3.12
C ASN A 219 0.78 13.20 4.32
N GLU A 220 1.39 13.63 5.42
CA GLU A 220 0.66 14.17 6.57
C GLU A 220 -0.04 15.50 6.25
N TYR A 221 0.57 16.36 5.41
CA TYR A 221 -0.09 17.57 4.90
C TYR A 221 -1.27 17.23 3.98
N MET A 222 -1.08 16.26 3.08
CA MET A 222 -2.14 15.86 2.16
C MET A 222 -3.29 15.14 2.89
N TYR A 223 -2.97 14.36 3.92
CA TYR A 223 -3.93 13.82 4.87
C TYR A 223 -4.75 14.94 5.54
N ALA A 224 -4.08 15.95 6.12
CA ALA A 224 -4.75 17.09 6.74
C ALA A 224 -5.69 17.84 5.77
N TYR A 225 -5.22 18.10 4.54
CA TYR A 225 -6.02 18.71 3.48
C TYR A 225 -7.24 17.86 3.12
N LEU A 226 -7.03 16.58 2.80
CA LEU A 226 -8.09 15.68 2.32
C LEU A 226 -9.15 15.45 3.41
N THR A 227 -8.72 15.20 4.65
CA THR A 227 -9.66 15.03 5.77
C THR A 227 -10.49 16.29 5.98
N LEU A 228 -9.90 17.49 5.99
CA LEU A 228 -10.70 18.72 6.10
C LEU A 228 -11.66 18.91 4.92
N ALA A 229 -11.24 18.55 3.70
CA ALA A 229 -12.12 18.59 2.53
C ALA A 229 -13.33 17.65 2.68
N GLU A 230 -13.10 16.39 3.06
CA GLU A 230 -14.15 15.40 3.34
C GLU A 230 -15.16 15.90 4.39
N TRP A 231 -14.69 16.65 5.38
CA TRP A 231 -15.49 17.16 6.48
C TRP A 231 -16.14 18.54 6.22
N GLY A 232 -16.06 19.06 4.98
CA GLY A 232 -16.72 20.29 4.56
C GLY A 232 -15.94 21.57 4.90
N TYR A 233 -14.62 21.43 5.07
CA TYR A 233 -13.68 22.49 5.42
C TYR A 233 -12.53 22.61 4.39
N GLU A 234 -12.77 22.29 3.11
CA GLU A 234 -11.75 22.39 2.05
C GLU A 234 -11.04 23.75 2.04
N LYS A 235 -11.78 24.85 2.21
CA LYS A 235 -11.19 26.20 2.28
C LYS A 235 -10.19 26.34 3.44
N LYS A 236 -10.46 25.77 4.62
CA LYS A 236 -9.49 25.73 5.73
C LYS A 236 -8.33 24.79 5.37
N GLY A 237 -8.64 23.64 4.78
CA GLY A 237 -7.66 22.63 4.37
C GLY A 237 -6.64 23.13 3.36
N ARG A 238 -6.99 24.08 2.48
CA ARG A 238 -6.06 24.65 1.48
C ARG A 238 -4.79 25.24 2.08
N LYS A 239 -4.74 25.58 3.37
CA LYS A 239 -3.51 26.01 4.05
C LYS A 239 -2.41 24.93 4.05
N TYR A 240 -2.79 23.66 3.93
CA TYR A 240 -1.86 22.52 3.90
C TYR A 240 -1.31 22.23 2.50
N LEU A 241 -1.84 22.86 1.44
CA LEU A 241 -1.28 22.79 0.09
C LEU A 241 -0.11 23.77 -0.07
N VAL A 242 0.93 23.57 0.73
CA VAL A 242 2.15 24.40 0.74
C VAL A 242 3.07 24.03 -0.42
N ASP A 243 3.96 24.95 -0.81
CA ASP A 243 4.96 24.67 -1.85
C ASP A 243 6.05 23.72 -1.35
N GLY A 244 6.62 22.94 -2.26
CA GLY A 244 7.75 22.04 -1.94
C GLY A 244 7.39 20.84 -1.07
N LEU A 245 6.10 20.45 -0.98
CA LEU A 245 5.73 19.23 -0.24
C LEU A 245 6.46 18.01 -0.78
N TYR A 246 6.45 17.81 -2.08
CA TYR A 246 7.12 16.68 -2.72
C TYR A 246 8.31 17.17 -3.53
N GLY A 247 9.38 16.37 -3.59
CA GLY A 247 10.51 16.63 -4.48
C GLY A 247 10.07 16.62 -5.95
N GLU A 248 10.65 17.49 -6.77
CA GLU A 248 10.21 17.68 -8.17
C GLU A 248 10.30 16.39 -8.98
N ALA A 249 11.35 15.59 -8.77
CA ALA A 249 11.50 14.30 -9.47
C ALA A 249 10.37 13.31 -9.12
N PHE A 250 9.86 13.33 -7.89
CA PHE A 250 8.70 12.52 -7.49
C PHE A 250 7.40 13.05 -8.10
N LEU A 251 7.25 14.37 -8.21
CA LEU A 251 6.12 15.00 -8.89
C LEU A 251 6.12 14.75 -10.40
N GLU A 252 7.28 14.66 -11.05
CA GLU A 252 7.39 14.27 -12.45
C GLU A 252 6.94 12.83 -12.68
N ILE A 253 7.33 11.89 -11.80
CA ILE A 253 6.80 10.52 -11.85
C ILE A 253 5.27 10.52 -11.65
N ALA A 254 4.76 11.30 -10.70
CA ALA A 254 3.32 11.46 -10.50
C ALA A 254 2.64 12.00 -11.76
N ALA A 255 3.24 12.98 -12.45
CA ALA A 255 2.71 13.52 -13.70
C ALA A 255 2.70 12.47 -14.82
N ASN A 256 3.63 11.51 -14.83
CA ASN A 256 3.64 10.42 -15.81
C ASN A 256 2.43 9.48 -15.69
N TYR A 257 1.76 9.41 -14.53
CA TYR A 257 0.47 8.73 -14.43
C TYR A 257 -0.57 9.42 -15.33
N PHE A 258 -0.69 10.75 -15.26
CA PHE A 258 -1.58 11.50 -16.16
C PHE A 258 -1.18 11.35 -17.62
N ASN A 259 0.13 11.32 -17.95
CA ASN A 259 0.60 11.07 -19.32
C ASN A 259 0.27 9.66 -19.83
N SER A 260 -0.05 8.72 -18.94
CA SER A 260 -0.50 7.36 -19.30
C SER A 260 -2.01 7.26 -19.51
N MET A 261 -2.75 8.35 -19.31
CA MET A 261 -4.20 8.37 -19.34
C MET A 261 -4.71 9.29 -20.44
N ASP A 262 -5.88 8.95 -20.96
CA ASP A 262 -6.61 9.82 -21.88
C ASP A 262 -7.35 10.90 -21.07
N ASP A 263 -7.54 12.06 -21.71
CA ASP A 263 -8.41 13.12 -21.21
C ASP A 263 -9.79 12.58 -20.82
N ASN A 264 -10.39 13.16 -19.78
CA ASN A 264 -11.69 12.74 -19.25
C ASN A 264 -11.70 11.33 -18.64
N GLY A 265 -10.54 10.69 -18.41
CA GLY A 265 -10.44 9.40 -17.74
C GLY A 265 -10.92 9.39 -16.28
N ILE A 266 -11.26 8.22 -15.76
CA ILE A 266 -11.42 7.92 -14.33
C ILE A 266 -10.27 7.01 -13.92
N PHE A 267 -9.49 7.42 -12.92
CA PHE A 267 -8.38 6.66 -12.40
C PHE A 267 -8.66 6.19 -10.98
N PHE A 268 -8.62 4.87 -10.80
CA PHE A 268 -8.68 4.23 -9.51
C PHE A 268 -7.26 4.02 -8.96
N SER A 269 -6.84 4.90 -8.04
CA SER A 269 -5.56 4.82 -7.32
C SER A 269 -5.68 3.96 -6.05
N ASN A 270 -4.55 3.61 -5.42
CA ASN A 270 -4.53 2.80 -4.20
C ASN A 270 -3.62 3.38 -3.11
N GLY A 271 -4.14 3.54 -1.89
CA GLY A 271 -3.33 4.05 -0.77
C GLY A 271 -2.81 5.48 -0.92
N ASP A 272 -2.03 5.91 0.06
CA ASP A 272 -1.60 7.30 0.20
C ASP A 272 -0.62 7.72 -0.89
N ASN A 273 0.41 6.90 -1.12
CA ASN A 273 1.50 7.27 -2.03
C ASN A 273 1.05 7.36 -3.49
N ASP A 274 0.10 6.53 -3.95
CA ASP A 274 -0.44 6.62 -5.33
C ASP A 274 -1.44 7.77 -5.51
N THR A 275 -2.01 8.29 -4.41
CA THR A 275 -3.13 9.23 -4.46
C THR A 275 -2.69 10.66 -4.17
N TYR A 276 -2.01 10.88 -3.05
CA TYR A 276 -1.73 12.23 -2.55
C TYR A 276 -0.88 13.09 -3.49
N PRO A 277 0.16 12.56 -4.14
CA PRO A 277 0.96 13.39 -5.04
C PRO A 277 0.18 13.76 -6.31
N LEU A 278 -0.72 12.89 -6.80
CA LEU A 278 -1.64 13.21 -7.89
C LEU A 278 -2.64 14.29 -7.49
N LEU A 279 -3.23 14.18 -6.30
CA LEU A 279 -4.13 15.21 -5.77
C LEU A 279 -3.38 16.53 -5.54
N TYR A 280 -2.14 16.50 -5.06
CA TYR A 280 -1.30 17.69 -4.91
C TYR A 280 -1.05 18.36 -6.28
N LEU A 281 -0.68 17.60 -7.31
CA LEU A 281 -0.55 18.10 -8.67
C LEU A 281 -1.84 18.78 -9.16
N GLN A 282 -3.00 18.16 -8.95
CA GLN A 282 -4.29 18.73 -9.37
C GLN A 282 -4.64 20.00 -8.60
N GLN A 283 -4.55 19.96 -7.28
CA GLN A 283 -5.10 21.00 -6.39
C GLN A 283 -4.16 22.19 -6.21
N LYS A 284 -2.84 21.96 -6.22
CA LYS A 284 -1.81 22.99 -6.04
C LYS A 284 -1.18 23.42 -7.37
N ARG A 285 -0.81 22.47 -8.25
CA ARG A 285 -0.08 22.77 -9.51
C ARG A 285 -0.99 22.92 -10.73
N GLY A 286 -2.25 22.48 -10.64
CA GLY A 286 -3.21 22.56 -11.75
C GLY A 286 -3.01 21.50 -12.85
N ILE A 287 -2.19 20.48 -12.61
CA ILE A 287 -1.85 19.42 -13.58
C ILE A 287 -2.84 18.25 -13.43
N GLY A 288 -3.27 17.65 -14.55
CA GLY A 288 -4.13 16.45 -14.54
C GLY A 288 -5.58 16.68 -14.09
N LYS A 289 -6.07 17.92 -14.12
CA LYS A 289 -7.45 18.29 -13.72
C LYS A 289 -8.54 17.66 -14.58
N ASN A 290 -8.20 17.19 -15.77
CA ASN A 290 -9.10 16.53 -16.73
C ASN A 290 -9.33 15.04 -16.43
N VAL A 291 -8.65 14.46 -15.43
CA VAL A 291 -8.84 13.07 -14.97
C VAL A 291 -9.45 13.11 -13.57
N SER A 292 -10.40 12.20 -13.28
CA SER A 292 -10.90 12.00 -11.92
C SER A 292 -10.07 10.95 -11.21
N VAL A 293 -9.30 11.33 -10.19
CA VAL A 293 -8.52 10.43 -9.34
C VAL A 293 -9.35 10.01 -8.13
N ILE A 294 -9.59 8.72 -8.01
CA ILE A 294 -10.43 8.09 -6.98
C ILE A 294 -9.60 7.04 -6.24
N ASN A 295 -9.41 7.23 -4.94
CA ASN A 295 -8.70 6.26 -4.11
C ASN A 295 -9.63 5.11 -3.72
N LEU A 296 -9.28 3.90 -4.13
CA LEU A 296 -10.05 2.68 -3.88
C LEU A 296 -10.18 2.32 -2.40
N SER A 297 -9.14 2.56 -1.60
CA SER A 297 -9.16 2.29 -0.15
C SER A 297 -10.13 3.22 0.57
N LEU A 298 -10.35 4.44 0.04
CA LEU A 298 -11.28 5.41 0.61
C LEU A 298 -12.72 5.22 0.14
N LEU A 299 -12.96 4.48 -0.95
CA LEU A 299 -14.33 4.13 -1.39
C LEU A 299 -15.09 3.26 -0.37
N GLY A 300 -14.44 2.76 0.67
CA GLY A 300 -15.11 2.15 1.83
C GLY A 300 -15.76 3.17 2.77
N LYS A 301 -15.56 4.49 2.55
CA LYS A 301 -16.11 5.56 3.38
C LYS A 301 -17.27 6.25 2.65
N PRO A 302 -18.49 6.25 3.21
CA PRO A 302 -19.66 6.90 2.56
C PRO A 302 -19.42 8.39 2.25
N ARG A 303 -18.68 9.07 3.12
CA ARG A 303 -18.28 10.48 2.95
C ARG A 303 -17.39 10.71 1.74
N TYR A 304 -16.44 9.82 1.50
CA TYR A 304 -15.55 9.91 0.35
C TYR A 304 -16.34 9.69 -0.95
N ILE A 305 -17.28 8.74 -0.96
CA ILE A 305 -18.22 8.53 -2.06
C ILE A 305 -19.03 9.80 -2.36
N ASP A 306 -19.57 10.45 -1.32
CA ASP A 306 -20.27 11.73 -1.47
C ASP A 306 -19.36 12.82 -2.04
N MET A 307 -18.11 12.89 -1.60
CA MET A 307 -17.15 13.89 -2.07
C MET A 307 -16.85 13.73 -3.57
N ILE A 308 -16.61 12.50 -4.06
CA ILE A 308 -16.34 12.25 -5.48
C ILE A 308 -17.60 12.41 -6.36
N ARG A 309 -18.80 12.14 -5.83
CA ARG A 309 -20.07 12.45 -6.52
C ARG A 309 -20.18 13.92 -6.87
N ASN A 310 -19.71 14.79 -5.99
CA ASN A 310 -19.70 16.25 -6.18
C ASN A 310 -18.45 16.75 -6.92
N GLY A 311 -17.76 15.89 -7.68
CA GLY A 311 -16.69 16.28 -8.59
C GLY A 311 -15.30 16.44 -7.99
N TYR A 312 -15.08 16.06 -6.72
CA TYR A 312 -13.74 16.09 -6.14
C TYR A 312 -12.79 15.10 -6.83
N GLY A 313 -11.49 15.45 -6.89
CA GLY A 313 -10.45 14.62 -7.51
C GLY A 313 -10.37 14.75 -9.04
N GLY A 314 -11.18 15.61 -9.64
CA GLY A 314 -11.15 15.93 -11.06
C GLY A 314 -12.00 17.16 -11.36
N ASN A 315 -12.44 17.30 -12.61
CA ASN A 315 -13.30 18.42 -13.05
C ASN A 315 -14.75 18.03 -13.32
N LYS A 316 -15.12 16.75 -13.14
CA LYS A 316 -16.47 16.23 -13.42
C LYS A 316 -16.95 15.33 -12.29
N GLU A 317 -18.25 15.40 -12.05
CA GLU A 317 -18.99 14.51 -11.15
C GLU A 317 -18.85 13.04 -11.57
N ILE A 318 -18.89 12.16 -10.57
CA ILE A 318 -18.94 10.71 -10.78
C ILE A 318 -20.37 10.25 -10.57
N ALA A 319 -20.95 9.68 -11.61
CA ALA A 319 -22.32 9.17 -11.59
C ALA A 319 -22.39 7.82 -10.85
N PHE A 320 -23.52 7.61 -10.19
CA PHE A 320 -23.89 6.38 -9.50
C PHE A 320 -25.38 6.15 -9.66
N THR A 321 -25.81 4.90 -9.71
CA THR A 321 -27.22 4.51 -9.75
C THR A 321 -27.87 4.50 -8.38
N LEU A 322 -27.15 4.09 -7.34
CA LEU A 322 -27.65 4.13 -5.98
C LEU A 322 -27.65 5.57 -5.43
N PRO A 323 -28.66 5.98 -4.64
CA PRO A 323 -28.64 7.29 -4.00
C PRO A 323 -27.53 7.38 -2.95
N ALA A 324 -27.02 8.59 -2.68
CA ALA A 324 -25.97 8.84 -1.69
C ALA A 324 -26.29 8.23 -0.30
N ASP A 325 -27.57 8.28 0.11
CA ASP A 325 -28.02 7.72 1.38
C ASP A 325 -27.91 6.19 1.46
N ALA A 326 -27.90 5.47 0.34
CA ALA A 326 -27.73 4.02 0.34
C ALA A 326 -26.37 3.63 0.93
N TYR A 327 -25.30 4.32 0.55
CA TYR A 327 -23.94 4.01 0.98
C TYR A 327 -23.69 4.21 2.47
N LYS A 328 -24.58 4.91 3.19
CA LYS A 328 -24.53 5.05 4.65
C LYS A 328 -25.09 3.83 5.39
N ASN A 329 -25.77 2.93 4.70
CA ASN A 329 -26.38 1.78 5.32
C ASN A 329 -25.33 0.71 5.60
N GLU A 330 -25.10 0.39 6.88
CA GLU A 330 -24.10 -0.57 7.32
C GLU A 330 -24.29 -1.97 6.70
N LYS A 331 -25.51 -2.32 6.26
CA LYS A 331 -25.80 -3.56 5.52
C LYS A 331 -25.03 -3.66 4.19
N LEU A 332 -24.56 -2.55 3.63
CA LEU A 332 -23.73 -2.51 2.41
C LEU A 332 -22.22 -2.53 2.69
N ASN A 333 -21.79 -2.46 3.96
CA ASN A 333 -20.37 -2.57 4.30
C ASN A 333 -19.82 -3.96 3.96
N TYR A 334 -20.69 -4.97 3.98
CA TYR A 334 -20.36 -6.35 3.64
C TYR A 334 -21.57 -7.05 3.00
N ILE A 335 -21.40 -7.50 1.76
CA ILE A 335 -22.39 -8.27 1.02
C ILE A 335 -21.83 -9.68 0.79
N SER A 336 -22.59 -10.70 1.19
CA SER A 336 -22.25 -12.09 0.88
C SER A 336 -22.68 -12.41 -0.54
N ILE A 337 -21.78 -13.07 -1.30
CA ILE A 337 -22.00 -13.47 -2.68
C ILE A 337 -22.10 -15.01 -2.73
N ASP A 338 -23.30 -15.51 -3.03
CA ASP A 338 -23.57 -16.94 -3.19
C ASP A 338 -23.35 -17.37 -4.65
N LYS A 339 -22.17 -17.91 -4.95
CA LYS A 339 -21.84 -18.39 -6.31
C LYS A 339 -22.65 -19.64 -6.64
N LYS A 340 -23.41 -19.58 -7.74
CA LYS A 340 -24.22 -20.67 -8.30
C LYS A 340 -25.49 -21.01 -7.50
N GLY A 341 -26.01 -20.04 -6.74
CA GLY A 341 -27.32 -20.15 -6.07
C GLY A 341 -27.44 -21.38 -5.17
N VAL A 342 -26.41 -21.68 -4.37
CA VAL A 342 -26.34 -22.87 -3.51
C VAL A 342 -27.53 -22.92 -2.53
N THR A 343 -28.10 -21.76 -2.22
CA THR A 343 -29.28 -21.57 -1.37
C THR A 343 -30.63 -21.68 -2.09
N GLY A 344 -30.67 -22.04 -3.39
CA GLY A 344 -31.91 -22.18 -4.18
C GLY A 344 -32.49 -20.87 -4.71
N GLN A 345 -31.74 -19.76 -4.64
CA GLN A 345 -32.11 -18.48 -5.25
C GLN A 345 -31.72 -18.44 -6.73
N GLU A 346 -32.54 -17.78 -7.56
CA GLU A 346 -32.19 -17.50 -8.96
C GLU A 346 -30.93 -16.62 -9.01
N ALA A 347 -29.94 -17.06 -9.78
CA ALA A 347 -28.68 -16.35 -9.94
C ALA A 347 -28.87 -15.10 -10.81
N ILE A 348 -28.23 -14.01 -10.41
CA ILE A 348 -28.26 -12.76 -11.18
C ILE A 348 -27.09 -12.73 -12.16
N PRO A 349 -27.36 -12.65 -13.48
CA PRO A 349 -26.30 -12.74 -14.48
C PRO A 349 -25.67 -11.39 -14.84
N THR A 350 -26.35 -10.26 -14.64
CA THR A 350 -25.88 -8.94 -15.12
C THR A 350 -25.62 -7.94 -14.01
N LEU A 351 -24.69 -7.01 -14.28
CA LEU A 351 -24.35 -5.91 -13.36
C LEU A 351 -25.56 -4.99 -13.07
N ASP A 352 -26.38 -4.69 -14.08
CA ASP A 352 -27.61 -3.88 -13.90
C ASP A 352 -28.60 -4.56 -12.95
N ALA A 353 -28.87 -5.85 -13.17
CA ALA A 353 -29.77 -6.61 -12.31
C ALA A 353 -29.22 -6.74 -10.88
N PHE A 354 -27.89 -6.87 -10.73
CA PHE A 354 -27.23 -6.92 -9.43
C PHE A 354 -27.43 -5.61 -8.66
N LEU A 355 -27.18 -4.46 -9.28
CA LEU A 355 -27.37 -3.14 -8.66
C LEU A 355 -28.84 -2.87 -8.31
N LYS A 356 -29.79 -3.28 -9.18
CA LYS A 356 -31.23 -3.24 -8.88
C LYS A 356 -31.59 -4.10 -7.67
N LYS A 357 -31.03 -5.31 -7.56
CA LYS A 357 -31.25 -6.18 -6.40
C LYS A 357 -30.69 -5.55 -5.13
N ILE A 358 -29.48 -5.00 -5.17
CA ILE A 358 -28.90 -4.25 -4.04
C ILE A 358 -29.84 -3.13 -3.62
N ALA A 359 -30.30 -2.31 -4.58
CA ALA A 359 -31.18 -1.17 -4.34
C ALA A 359 -32.50 -1.52 -3.65
N ALA A 360 -32.99 -2.74 -3.85
CA ALA A 360 -34.16 -3.29 -3.16
C ALA A 360 -33.80 -3.87 -1.79
N SER A 361 -32.71 -4.63 -1.69
CA SER A 361 -32.33 -5.40 -0.49
C SER A 361 -31.95 -4.52 0.70
N TYR A 362 -31.22 -3.43 0.52
CA TYR A 362 -30.73 -2.61 1.65
C TYR A 362 -31.85 -1.87 2.39
N LYS A 363 -33.03 -1.75 1.77
CA LYS A 363 -34.22 -1.08 2.33
C LYS A 363 -35.08 -2.01 3.18
N LEU A 364 -34.82 -3.31 3.17
CA LEU A 364 -35.60 -4.28 3.94
C LEU A 364 -35.28 -4.10 5.44
N PRO A 365 -36.29 -3.96 6.32
CA PRO A 365 -36.07 -3.73 7.75
C PRO A 365 -35.47 -4.95 8.45
N ASP A 366 -35.98 -6.16 8.16
CA ASP A 366 -35.72 -7.39 8.93
C ASP A 366 -34.49 -8.20 8.48
N THR A 367 -33.55 -7.59 7.74
CA THR A 367 -32.33 -8.27 7.26
C THR A 367 -31.08 -7.67 7.89
N ASP A 368 -30.38 -8.42 8.75
CA ASP A 368 -29.14 -7.92 9.36
C ASP A 368 -27.94 -7.92 8.39
N PHE A 369 -28.02 -8.72 7.32
CA PHE A 369 -26.99 -8.80 6.28
C PHE A 369 -27.62 -9.02 4.91
N ILE A 370 -26.89 -8.65 3.85
CA ILE A 370 -27.31 -8.85 2.46
C ILE A 370 -26.55 -10.05 1.90
N SER A 371 -27.31 -10.99 1.32
CA SER A 371 -26.78 -12.10 0.53
C SER A 371 -27.42 -12.05 -0.86
N ILE A 372 -26.61 -12.15 -1.90
CA ILE A 372 -27.06 -12.16 -3.30
C ILE A 372 -26.45 -13.36 -4.02
N ALA A 373 -27.30 -14.13 -4.70
CA ALA A 373 -26.86 -15.18 -5.60
C ALA A 373 -26.42 -14.61 -6.96
N VAL A 374 -25.26 -15.04 -7.43
CA VAL A 374 -24.70 -14.69 -8.75
C VAL A 374 -24.23 -15.96 -9.45
N ASP A 375 -24.12 -15.89 -10.77
CA ASP A 375 -23.57 -17.00 -11.55
C ASP A 375 -22.10 -17.24 -11.23
N PHE A 376 -21.65 -18.48 -11.46
CA PHE A 376 -20.26 -18.85 -11.17
C PHE A 376 -19.26 -18.05 -12.02
N GLU A 377 -19.69 -17.68 -13.22
CA GLU A 377 -18.95 -16.86 -14.19
C GLU A 377 -18.92 -15.37 -13.82
N GLY A 378 -19.60 -14.97 -12.74
CA GLY A 378 -19.65 -13.60 -12.26
C GLY A 378 -20.81 -12.79 -12.84
N LEU A 379 -20.62 -11.48 -12.96
CA LEU A 379 -21.59 -10.55 -13.55
C LEU A 379 -21.16 -10.17 -14.96
N GLU A 380 -22.09 -10.17 -15.91
CA GLU A 380 -21.90 -9.60 -17.23
C GLU A 380 -22.19 -8.09 -17.22
N MET A 381 -21.25 -7.31 -17.78
CA MET A 381 -21.43 -5.89 -18.05
C MET A 381 -21.41 -5.66 -19.56
N PRO A 382 -22.52 -5.17 -20.15
CA PRO A 382 -22.61 -4.89 -21.58
C PRO A 382 -21.58 -3.85 -22.05
N VAL A 383 -21.05 -4.06 -23.24
CA VAL A 383 -20.14 -3.13 -23.92
C VAL A 383 -20.94 -2.29 -24.90
N ASP A 384 -20.96 -0.98 -24.68
CA ASP A 384 -21.44 -0.03 -25.69
C ASP A 384 -20.30 0.24 -26.68
N ALA A 385 -20.25 -0.58 -27.73
CA ALA A 385 -19.15 -0.57 -28.69
C ALA A 385 -19.07 0.76 -29.46
N ASP A 386 -20.20 1.41 -29.75
CA ASP A 386 -20.22 2.67 -30.49
C ASP A 386 -19.70 3.82 -29.63
N VAL A 387 -20.13 3.89 -28.37
CA VAL A 387 -19.59 4.86 -27.41
C VAL A 387 -18.10 4.61 -27.16
N PHE A 388 -17.70 3.35 -26.93
CA PHE A 388 -16.30 3.02 -26.67
C PHE A 388 -15.41 3.37 -27.87
N ARG A 389 -15.83 3.06 -29.11
CA ARG A 389 -15.10 3.43 -30.32
C ARG A 389 -15.00 4.94 -30.49
N ALA A 390 -16.09 5.67 -30.26
CA ALA A 390 -16.09 7.13 -30.36
C ALA A 390 -15.13 7.78 -29.36
N VAL A 391 -15.14 7.35 -28.09
CA VAL A 391 -14.25 7.85 -27.04
C VAL A 391 -12.79 7.55 -27.34
N ASN A 392 -12.51 6.38 -27.92
CA ASN A 392 -11.14 5.89 -28.15
C ASN A 392 -10.63 6.09 -29.58
N GLN A 393 -11.42 6.73 -30.45
CA GLN A 393 -11.10 6.97 -31.86
C GLN A 393 -10.73 5.67 -32.61
N LEU A 394 -11.45 4.59 -32.31
CA LEU A 394 -11.22 3.26 -32.88
C LEU A 394 -11.97 3.09 -34.21
N SER A 395 -11.46 2.17 -35.04
CA SER A 395 -12.11 1.79 -36.29
C SER A 395 -13.30 0.86 -36.04
N VAL A 396 -14.27 0.87 -36.96
CA VAL A 396 -15.38 -0.09 -36.96
C VAL A 396 -14.92 -1.54 -37.10
N ASN A 397 -13.73 -1.76 -37.66
CA ASN A 397 -13.14 -3.09 -37.82
C ASN A 397 -12.43 -3.61 -36.56
N ASP A 398 -12.23 -2.76 -35.55
CA ASP A 398 -11.66 -3.19 -34.28
C ASP A 398 -12.66 -4.10 -33.56
N LYS A 399 -12.22 -5.33 -33.30
CA LYS A 399 -13.00 -6.35 -32.59
C LYS A 399 -13.08 -5.97 -31.12
N LEU A 400 -14.29 -5.88 -30.60
CA LEU A 400 -14.61 -5.67 -29.19
C LEU A 400 -15.57 -6.78 -28.76
N ASP A 401 -15.44 -7.23 -27.52
CA ASP A 401 -16.39 -8.16 -26.92
C ASP A 401 -17.73 -7.44 -26.69
N GLN A 402 -18.84 -8.19 -26.75
CA GLN A 402 -20.17 -7.65 -26.51
C GLN A 402 -20.45 -7.42 -25.02
N THR A 403 -19.81 -8.20 -24.16
CA THR A 403 -19.88 -8.11 -22.70
C THR A 403 -18.48 -8.27 -22.13
N ILE A 404 -18.26 -7.68 -20.95
CA ILE A 404 -17.15 -8.09 -20.08
C ILE A 404 -17.70 -8.91 -18.92
N SER A 405 -16.97 -9.94 -18.52
CA SER A 405 -17.27 -10.73 -17.32
C SER A 405 -16.52 -10.12 -16.13
N ILE A 406 -17.25 -9.91 -15.04
CA ILE A 406 -16.77 -9.37 -13.76
C ILE A 406 -16.87 -10.49 -12.73
N GLU A 407 -15.74 -11.13 -12.43
CA GLU A 407 -15.73 -12.15 -11.39
C GLU A 407 -15.78 -11.50 -10.01
N LEU A 408 -16.66 -12.01 -9.16
CA LEU A 408 -16.78 -11.53 -7.78
C LEU A 408 -16.16 -12.53 -6.81
N ASN A 409 -15.59 -12.01 -5.72
CA ASN A 409 -15.27 -12.82 -4.55
C ASN A 409 -16.56 -13.28 -3.85
N ARG A 410 -16.44 -14.22 -2.90
CA ARG A 410 -17.58 -14.66 -2.04
C ARG A 410 -18.09 -13.57 -1.09
N SER A 411 -17.37 -12.45 -1.02
CA SER A 411 -17.73 -11.26 -0.27
C SER A 411 -17.43 -10.02 -1.10
N LEU A 412 -18.33 -9.06 -1.07
CA LEU A 412 -18.18 -7.75 -1.68
C LEU A 412 -18.28 -6.68 -0.60
N TYR A 413 -17.24 -5.87 -0.44
CA TYR A 413 -17.21 -4.75 0.49
C TYR A 413 -17.71 -3.47 -0.19
N LEU A 414 -18.00 -2.43 0.60
CA LEU A 414 -18.56 -1.16 0.12
C LEU A 414 -17.73 -0.50 -0.99
N ASN A 415 -16.40 -0.57 -0.90
CA ASN A 415 -15.49 -0.07 -1.93
C ASN A 415 -15.71 -0.79 -3.27
N GLY A 416 -15.82 -2.13 -3.25
CA GLY A 416 -16.11 -2.93 -4.45
C GLY A 416 -17.48 -2.61 -5.04
N LEU A 417 -18.51 -2.48 -4.20
CA LEU A 417 -19.85 -2.06 -4.65
C LEU A 417 -19.82 -0.67 -5.31
N ALA A 418 -19.10 0.28 -4.73
CA ALA A 418 -18.94 1.61 -5.29
C ALA A 418 -18.26 1.57 -6.67
N VAL A 419 -17.21 0.76 -6.84
CA VAL A 419 -16.57 0.59 -8.16
C VAL A 419 -17.55 0.00 -9.17
N LEU A 420 -18.29 -1.06 -8.81
CA LEU A 420 -19.29 -1.67 -9.69
C LEU A 420 -20.36 -0.67 -10.15
N ASP A 421 -20.86 0.18 -9.24
CA ASP A 421 -21.84 1.21 -9.59
C ASP A 421 -21.25 2.31 -10.49
N ILE A 422 -19.99 2.73 -10.25
CA ILE A 422 -19.28 3.67 -11.13
C ILE A 422 -19.11 3.07 -12.53
N LEU A 423 -18.68 1.82 -12.64
CA LEU A 423 -18.51 1.12 -13.93
C LEU A 423 -19.82 1.08 -14.71
N HIS A 424 -20.91 0.70 -14.04
CA HIS A 424 -22.25 0.66 -14.63
C HIS A 424 -22.73 2.06 -15.05
N SER A 425 -22.59 3.05 -14.18
CA SER A 425 -23.07 4.42 -14.40
C SER A 425 -22.27 5.17 -15.48
N ASN A 426 -20.99 4.82 -15.66
CA ASN A 426 -20.11 5.42 -16.65
C ASN A 426 -20.56 5.17 -18.10
N ARG A 427 -21.23 4.04 -18.38
CA ARG A 427 -21.68 3.66 -19.74
C ARG A 427 -20.62 3.86 -20.83
N TRP A 428 -19.37 3.52 -20.51
CA TRP A 428 -18.21 3.66 -21.41
C TRP A 428 -17.90 5.10 -21.89
N GLN A 429 -18.52 6.14 -21.31
CA GLN A 429 -18.32 7.54 -21.70
C GLN A 429 -16.94 8.09 -21.27
N ARG A 430 -16.32 7.46 -20.28
CA ARG A 430 -14.99 7.79 -19.78
C ARG A 430 -14.13 6.53 -19.75
N ASN A 431 -12.89 6.66 -20.18
CA ASN A 431 -11.92 5.57 -20.04
C ASN A 431 -11.63 5.29 -18.56
N ILE A 432 -11.64 4.02 -18.19
CA ILE A 432 -11.37 3.57 -16.82
C ILE A 432 -9.92 3.10 -16.73
N TYR A 433 -9.20 3.60 -15.74
CA TYR A 433 -7.83 3.25 -15.42
C TYR A 433 -7.73 2.77 -13.98
N ILE A 434 -6.87 1.79 -13.74
CA ILE A 434 -6.67 1.17 -12.44
C ILE A 434 -5.16 1.08 -12.16
N ALA A 435 -4.76 1.45 -10.94
CA ALA A 435 -3.42 1.23 -10.45
C ALA A 435 -3.10 -0.28 -10.35
N GLU A 436 -1.83 -0.66 -10.44
CA GLU A 436 -1.43 -2.05 -10.18
C GLU A 436 -1.72 -2.43 -8.71
N GLY A 437 -2.08 -3.70 -8.46
CA GLY A 437 -2.27 -4.24 -7.12
C GLY A 437 -3.71 -4.26 -6.58
N TYR A 438 -4.70 -3.77 -7.34
CA TYR A 438 -6.12 -3.95 -6.99
C TYR A 438 -6.79 -5.01 -7.88
N ASP A 439 -7.40 -6.02 -7.24
CA ASP A 439 -8.11 -7.07 -7.98
C ASP A 439 -9.40 -7.61 -7.34
N ASP A 440 -10.04 -6.88 -6.41
CA ASP A 440 -11.24 -7.39 -5.71
C ASP A 440 -12.45 -7.69 -6.63
N ILE A 441 -12.47 -7.08 -7.83
CA ILE A 441 -13.51 -7.26 -8.87
C ILE A 441 -12.97 -7.95 -10.13
N HIS A 442 -11.76 -8.54 -10.05
CA HIS A 442 -11.16 -9.46 -11.03
C HIS A 442 -11.31 -9.10 -12.52
N LEU A 443 -11.16 -7.82 -12.86
CA LEU A 443 -11.17 -7.33 -14.24
C LEU A 443 -9.87 -7.66 -15.01
N SER A 444 -9.01 -8.52 -14.48
CA SER A 444 -7.63 -8.71 -14.94
C SER A 444 -7.51 -9.15 -16.41
N HIS A 445 -8.48 -9.92 -16.92
CA HIS A 445 -8.52 -10.31 -18.32
C HIS A 445 -8.87 -9.17 -19.30
N TYR A 446 -9.31 -8.01 -18.81
CA TYR A 446 -9.70 -6.87 -19.65
C TYR A 446 -8.81 -5.64 -19.39
N LYS A 447 -7.69 -5.81 -18.66
CA LYS A 447 -6.73 -4.73 -18.36
C LYS A 447 -5.62 -4.72 -19.41
N ARG A 448 -5.30 -3.54 -19.97
CA ARG A 448 -4.15 -3.33 -20.86
C ARG A 448 -3.25 -2.21 -20.34
N SER A 449 -1.93 -2.41 -20.35
CA SER A 449 -1.01 -1.35 -19.92
C SER A 449 -0.92 -0.24 -20.97
N THR A 450 -0.99 1.01 -20.50
CA THR A 450 -0.85 2.23 -21.33
C THR A 450 0.29 3.12 -20.82
N GLY A 451 1.23 2.53 -20.07
CA GLY A 451 2.25 3.22 -19.28
C GLY A 451 2.26 2.62 -17.88
N VAL A 452 2.21 3.47 -16.85
CA VAL A 452 2.18 3.06 -15.42
C VAL A 452 0.79 2.76 -14.87
N VAL A 453 -0.23 2.78 -15.73
CA VAL A 453 -1.62 2.45 -15.39
C VAL A 453 -2.15 1.35 -16.30
N LYS A 454 -3.19 0.65 -15.83
CA LYS A 454 -3.93 -0.32 -16.63
C LYS A 454 -5.27 0.27 -17.06
N LYS A 455 -5.51 0.34 -18.37
CA LYS A 455 -6.78 0.75 -18.97
C LYS A 455 -7.71 -0.46 -19.07
N LEU A 456 -8.98 -0.29 -18.70
CA LEU A 456 -10.03 -1.27 -18.98
C LEU A 456 -10.35 -1.22 -20.49
N TYR A 457 -10.22 -2.35 -21.16
CA TYR A 457 -10.42 -2.49 -22.59
C TYR A 457 -11.32 -3.71 -22.86
N PRO A 458 -12.42 -3.58 -23.61
CA PRO A 458 -13.40 -4.66 -23.81
C PRO A 458 -12.93 -5.64 -24.89
N VAL A 459 -11.76 -6.23 -24.65
CA VAL A 459 -11.21 -7.35 -25.42
C VAL A 459 -10.52 -8.25 -24.42
N ARG A 460 -11.03 -9.47 -24.29
CA ARG A 460 -10.50 -10.47 -23.37
C ARG A 460 -9.08 -10.86 -23.78
N ASN A 461 -8.15 -10.71 -22.85
CA ASN A 461 -6.79 -11.20 -22.96
C ASN A 461 -6.79 -12.71 -22.71
N ALA A 462 -6.20 -13.48 -23.63
CA ALA A 462 -6.05 -14.92 -23.49
C ALA A 462 -5.19 -15.28 -22.26
N GLU A 463 -4.14 -14.50 -22.02
CA GLU A 463 -3.26 -14.61 -20.86
C GLU A 463 -3.21 -13.28 -20.11
N ILE A 464 -3.04 -13.33 -18.78
CA ILE A 464 -2.83 -12.15 -17.93
C ILE A 464 -1.33 -11.85 -17.78
N VAL A 465 -0.50 -12.89 -17.96
CA VAL A 465 0.96 -12.84 -17.84
C VAL A 465 1.56 -13.45 -19.12
N PRO A 466 2.41 -12.71 -19.86
CA PRO A 466 2.83 -11.34 -19.60
C PRO A 466 1.66 -10.34 -19.72
N THR A 467 1.74 -9.21 -19.00
CA THR A 467 0.69 -8.19 -19.05
C THR A 467 0.50 -7.69 -20.48
N VAL A 468 -0.72 -7.76 -21.00
CA VAL A 468 -1.04 -7.24 -22.35
C VAL A 468 -0.86 -5.73 -22.42
N VAL A 469 -0.25 -5.26 -23.53
CA VAL A 469 0.00 -3.83 -23.78
C VAL A 469 -0.70 -3.35 -25.04
N ASP A 470 -1.01 -2.06 -25.07
CA ASP A 470 -1.18 -1.33 -26.32
C ASP A 470 0.19 -0.80 -26.74
N GLU A 471 0.90 -1.53 -27.59
CA GLU A 471 2.32 -1.25 -27.88
C GLU A 471 2.54 0.18 -28.40
N LYS A 472 1.68 0.66 -29.30
CA LYS A 472 1.80 2.00 -29.88
C LYS A 472 1.56 3.08 -28.84
N VAL A 473 0.50 2.97 -28.04
CA VAL A 473 0.19 3.94 -26.98
C VAL A 473 1.27 3.91 -25.90
N MET A 474 1.71 2.72 -25.51
CA MET A 474 2.73 2.53 -24.48
C MET A 474 4.08 3.07 -24.94
N TYR A 475 4.51 2.80 -26.17
CA TYR A 475 5.73 3.37 -26.74
C TYR A 475 5.69 4.89 -26.72
N LYS A 476 4.62 5.50 -27.26
CA LYS A 476 4.44 6.95 -27.25
C LYS A 476 4.53 7.54 -25.84
N ASN A 477 3.82 6.95 -24.88
CA ASN A 477 3.82 7.45 -23.52
C ASN A 477 5.21 7.32 -22.87
N LEU A 478 5.84 6.15 -22.95
CA LEU A 478 7.13 5.87 -22.30
C LEU A 478 8.32 6.56 -22.97
N MET A 479 8.33 6.66 -24.29
CA MET A 479 9.49 7.15 -25.03
C MET A 479 9.42 8.65 -25.33
N GLU A 480 8.21 9.21 -25.49
CA GLU A 480 8.05 10.61 -25.92
C GLU A 480 7.51 11.53 -24.82
N ARG A 481 6.64 11.03 -23.93
CA ARG A 481 5.93 11.87 -22.94
C ARG A 481 6.52 11.80 -21.54
N PHE A 482 7.06 10.64 -21.17
CA PHE A 482 7.55 10.43 -19.82
C PHE A 482 8.79 11.28 -19.55
N THR A 483 8.75 11.99 -18.43
CA THR A 483 9.86 12.84 -17.98
C THR A 483 10.31 12.39 -16.60
N PHE A 484 11.63 12.45 -16.38
CA PHE A 484 12.24 12.27 -15.08
C PHE A 484 13.57 13.02 -15.05
N ASN A 485 13.70 13.96 -14.14
CA ASN A 485 14.90 14.73 -13.88
C ASN A 485 15.52 14.27 -12.55
N PRO A 486 16.60 13.49 -12.60
CA PRO A 486 17.25 12.96 -11.40
C PRO A 486 17.83 14.04 -10.48
N ASN A 487 18.10 15.25 -11.00
CA ASN A 487 18.85 16.29 -10.29
C ASN A 487 18.17 16.85 -9.03
N ASN A 488 16.93 16.44 -8.74
CA ASN A 488 16.17 16.81 -7.53
C ASN A 488 15.63 15.60 -6.74
N PHE A 489 16.14 14.39 -6.99
CA PHE A 489 15.64 13.17 -6.35
C PHE A 489 16.35 12.95 -5.00
N PHE A 490 15.81 13.53 -3.94
CA PHE A 490 16.08 13.05 -2.59
C PHE A 490 15.10 11.91 -2.29
N VAL A 491 15.57 10.67 -2.34
CA VAL A 491 15.76 9.80 -1.16
C VAL A 491 16.20 8.39 -1.62
N GLY A 492 17.15 7.80 -0.88
CA GLY A 492 17.50 6.38 -0.93
C GLY A 492 16.32 5.48 -0.55
N LEU A 493 15.55 5.10 -1.56
CA LEU A 493 14.48 4.12 -1.45
C LEU A 493 15.08 2.72 -1.35
N LYS A 494 15.37 2.25 -0.14
CA LYS A 494 15.66 0.84 0.13
C LYS A 494 14.39 0.13 0.58
N GLY A 495 13.76 -0.65 -0.30
CA GLY A 495 12.71 -1.59 0.11
C GLY A 495 11.64 -1.87 -0.94
N ARG A 496 11.16 -3.13 -0.94
CA ARG A 496 9.99 -3.58 -1.72
C ARG A 496 8.72 -2.98 -1.10
N GLY A 497 7.98 -2.13 -1.83
CA GLY A 497 6.56 -1.86 -1.52
C GLY A 497 6.08 -0.40 -1.36
N PHE A 498 6.54 0.57 -2.16
CA PHE A 498 6.09 1.97 -1.98
C PHE A 498 5.52 2.63 -3.25
N GLY A 499 4.32 3.22 -3.08
CA GLY A 499 3.49 3.83 -4.12
C GLY A 499 4.05 5.12 -4.75
N ILE A 500 3.42 5.50 -5.86
CA ILE A 500 4.06 6.06 -7.06
C ILE A 500 5.28 5.21 -7.39
N ASN A 501 4.93 4.01 -7.86
CA ASN A 501 5.83 2.89 -8.04
C ASN A 501 6.92 3.28 -9.04
N VAL A 502 8.08 3.70 -8.53
CA VAL A 502 9.35 3.67 -9.28
C VAL A 502 9.52 2.28 -9.93
N TRP A 503 9.14 1.24 -9.20
CA TRP A 503 8.97 -0.12 -9.71
C TRP A 503 8.01 -0.19 -10.92
N GLY A 504 6.85 0.45 -10.87
CA GLY A 504 5.83 0.47 -11.91
C GLY A 504 6.29 1.18 -13.18
N VAL A 505 7.06 2.27 -13.04
CA VAL A 505 7.72 2.93 -14.19
C VAL A 505 8.68 1.95 -14.87
N ARG A 506 9.63 1.38 -14.12
CA ARG A 506 10.60 0.44 -14.70
C ARG A 506 9.92 -0.84 -15.24
N ASN A 507 8.87 -1.32 -14.56
CA ASN A 507 8.03 -2.44 -14.98
C ASN A 507 7.33 -2.14 -16.32
N ALA A 508 6.87 -0.90 -16.54
CA ALA A 508 6.28 -0.51 -17.82
C ALA A 508 7.29 -0.65 -18.98
N TYR A 509 8.53 -0.19 -18.80
CA TYR A 509 9.59 -0.41 -19.80
C TYR A 509 9.91 -1.88 -20.01
N LYS A 510 9.95 -2.68 -18.93
CA LYS A 510 10.14 -4.12 -19.03
C LYS A 510 9.07 -4.75 -19.90
N VAL A 511 7.80 -4.52 -19.57
CA VAL A 511 6.67 -5.15 -20.25
C VAL A 511 6.65 -4.75 -21.73
N LEU A 512 6.93 -3.49 -22.05
CA LEU A 512 7.03 -3.04 -23.45
C LEU A 512 8.20 -3.69 -24.18
N ALA A 513 9.41 -3.64 -23.61
CA ALA A 513 10.61 -4.22 -24.25
C ALA A 513 10.47 -5.73 -24.50
N THR A 514 9.85 -6.47 -23.59
CA THR A 514 9.59 -7.92 -23.76
C THR A 514 8.67 -8.20 -24.95
N GLN A 515 7.69 -7.33 -25.22
CA GLN A 515 6.70 -7.54 -26.30
C GLN A 515 7.12 -6.95 -27.65
N THR A 516 8.03 -5.97 -27.67
CA THR A 516 8.56 -5.39 -28.90
C THR A 516 9.47 -6.41 -29.62
N THR A 517 9.19 -6.63 -30.90
CA THR A 517 9.93 -7.58 -31.75
C THR A 517 11.10 -6.94 -32.49
N ASP A 518 10.99 -5.65 -32.83
CA ASP A 518 12.07 -4.88 -33.43
C ASP A 518 13.25 -4.74 -32.46
N LEU A 519 14.43 -5.22 -32.85
CA LEU A 519 15.58 -5.31 -31.94
C LEU A 519 16.14 -3.93 -31.55
N GLU A 520 16.15 -2.97 -32.48
CA GLU A 520 16.62 -1.61 -32.21
C GLU A 520 15.70 -0.91 -31.21
N SER A 521 14.39 -0.96 -31.45
CA SER A 521 13.38 -0.41 -30.53
C SER A 521 13.43 -1.10 -29.17
N LYS A 522 13.55 -2.44 -29.14
CA LYS A 522 13.70 -3.22 -27.91
C LYS A 522 14.88 -2.73 -27.07
N ALA A 523 16.06 -2.57 -27.69
CA ALA A 523 17.24 -2.04 -27.01
C ALA A 523 17.02 -0.61 -26.50
N ALA A 524 16.42 0.25 -27.33
CA ALA A 524 16.14 1.64 -26.95
C ALA A 524 15.18 1.75 -25.75
N ILE A 525 14.10 0.95 -25.74
CA ILE A 525 13.15 0.89 -24.62
C ILE A 525 13.85 0.38 -23.37
N ALA A 526 14.64 -0.69 -23.47
CA ALA A 526 15.35 -1.25 -22.32
C ALA A 526 16.35 -0.25 -21.72
N ARG A 527 17.15 0.41 -22.56
CA ARG A 527 18.11 1.46 -22.17
C ARG A 527 17.41 2.66 -21.53
N LYS A 528 16.25 3.06 -22.06
CA LYS A 528 15.44 4.11 -21.44
C LYS A 528 14.90 3.68 -20.07
N GLY A 529 14.45 2.43 -19.93
CA GLY A 529 13.99 1.88 -18.65
C GLY A 529 15.07 1.83 -17.56
N LEU A 530 16.33 1.61 -17.94
CA LEU A 530 17.48 1.69 -17.01
C LEU A 530 17.81 3.13 -16.63
N SER A 531 17.81 4.05 -17.61
CA SER A 531 18.23 5.44 -17.40
C SER A 531 17.17 6.35 -16.79
N ILE A 532 15.87 6.06 -16.98
CA ILE A 532 14.79 6.88 -16.42
C ILE A 532 14.75 6.81 -14.90
N ILE A 533 15.20 5.71 -14.29
CA ILE A 533 15.38 5.59 -12.84
C ILE A 533 16.76 4.97 -12.62
N PRO A 534 17.80 5.81 -12.49
CA PRO A 534 19.16 5.34 -12.28
C PRO A 534 19.34 4.62 -10.94
N ASN A 535 20.33 3.73 -10.90
CA ASN A 535 20.65 2.89 -9.76
C ASN A 535 20.95 3.67 -8.48
N GLU A 536 21.61 4.83 -8.61
CA GLU A 536 22.00 5.69 -7.49
C GLU A 536 20.81 6.31 -6.75
N TYR A 537 19.64 6.39 -7.40
CA TYR A 537 18.40 6.90 -6.81
C TYR A 537 17.48 5.79 -6.34
N THR A 538 17.34 4.75 -7.15
CA THR A 538 16.62 3.54 -6.75
C THR A 538 17.38 2.33 -7.25
N PRO A 539 17.99 1.56 -6.32
CA PRO A 539 18.80 0.41 -6.67
C PRO A 539 18.10 -0.50 -7.68
N TYR A 540 18.89 -0.97 -8.64
CA TYR A 540 18.43 -1.98 -9.58
C TYR A 540 18.02 -3.25 -8.83
N ASP A 541 16.84 -3.73 -9.20
CA ASP A 541 16.14 -4.88 -8.63
C ASP A 541 15.87 -5.93 -9.72
N LEU A 542 15.02 -6.90 -9.42
CA LEU A 542 14.72 -8.01 -10.33
C LEU A 542 14.12 -7.58 -11.67
N ILE A 543 13.49 -6.41 -11.77
CA ILE A 543 13.02 -5.91 -13.07
C ILE A 543 14.19 -5.74 -14.03
N VAL A 544 15.36 -5.33 -13.53
CA VAL A 544 16.53 -5.07 -14.35
C VAL A 544 17.09 -6.34 -14.98
N PHE A 545 16.86 -7.53 -14.41
CA PHE A 545 17.22 -8.78 -15.08
C PHE A 545 16.50 -8.93 -16.43
N TYR A 546 15.21 -8.62 -16.48
CA TYR A 546 14.44 -8.67 -17.72
C TYR A 546 14.87 -7.57 -18.72
N LEU A 547 15.13 -6.35 -18.25
CA LEU A 547 15.63 -5.28 -19.12
C LEU A 547 17.00 -5.61 -19.71
N ALA A 548 17.90 -6.18 -18.90
CA ALA A 548 19.21 -6.62 -19.33
C ALA A 548 19.12 -7.79 -20.31
N GLU A 549 18.22 -8.75 -20.08
CA GLU A 549 17.92 -9.80 -21.05
C GLU A 549 17.47 -9.20 -22.39
N GLN A 550 16.56 -8.21 -22.39
CA GLN A 550 16.12 -7.59 -23.64
C GLN A 550 17.24 -6.86 -24.38
N LEU A 551 18.19 -6.24 -23.66
CA LEU A 551 19.41 -5.70 -24.25
C LEU A 551 20.27 -6.82 -24.87
N ALA A 552 20.45 -7.93 -24.15
CA ALA A 552 21.24 -9.06 -24.65
C ALA A 552 20.63 -9.72 -25.90
N VAL A 553 19.30 -9.89 -25.94
CA VAL A 553 18.54 -10.34 -27.12
C VAL A 553 18.78 -9.42 -28.32
N ALA A 554 18.90 -8.12 -28.09
CA ALA A 554 19.19 -7.13 -29.14
C ALA A 554 20.69 -7.05 -29.50
N GLY A 555 21.55 -7.86 -28.89
CA GLY A 555 23.00 -7.89 -29.15
C GLY A 555 23.83 -6.92 -28.30
N GLU A 556 23.21 -6.18 -27.37
CA GLU A 556 23.86 -5.17 -26.53
C GLU A 556 24.49 -5.79 -25.27
N ILE A 557 25.37 -6.78 -25.47
CA ILE A 557 25.89 -7.66 -24.41
C ILE A 557 26.62 -6.90 -23.29
N THR A 558 27.44 -5.90 -23.63
CA THR A 558 28.23 -5.14 -22.63
C THR A 558 27.33 -4.30 -21.71
N GLU A 559 26.26 -3.72 -22.25
CA GLU A 559 25.29 -2.96 -21.46
C GLU A 559 24.48 -3.90 -20.57
N ALA A 560 24.02 -5.03 -21.12
CA ALA A 560 23.33 -6.07 -20.38
C ALA A 560 24.17 -6.61 -19.20
N GLU A 561 25.43 -6.97 -19.45
CA GLU A 561 26.35 -7.46 -18.42
C GLU A 561 26.58 -6.42 -17.32
N THR A 562 26.66 -5.13 -17.69
CA THR A 562 26.80 -4.04 -16.73
C THR A 562 25.58 -3.88 -15.83
N ALA A 563 24.38 -3.90 -16.43
CA ALA A 563 23.13 -3.84 -15.67
C ALA A 563 22.99 -5.02 -14.70
N LEU A 564 23.22 -6.25 -15.18
CA LEU A 564 23.17 -7.47 -14.35
C LEU A 564 24.17 -7.41 -13.19
N ARG A 565 25.42 -7.00 -13.45
CA ARG A 565 26.47 -6.89 -12.42
C ARG A 565 26.07 -5.91 -11.32
N ILE A 566 25.49 -4.76 -11.68
CA ILE A 566 25.01 -3.78 -10.70
C ILE A 566 23.89 -4.39 -9.86
N THR A 567 22.89 -5.02 -10.48
CA THR A 567 21.79 -5.68 -9.78
C THR A 567 22.28 -6.75 -8.81
N VAL A 568 23.18 -7.64 -9.24
CA VAL A 568 23.79 -8.67 -8.38
C VAL A 568 24.46 -8.06 -7.15
N ASN A 569 25.21 -6.97 -7.33
CA ASN A 569 25.87 -6.28 -6.22
C ASN A 569 24.86 -5.66 -5.24
N ASN A 570 23.75 -5.09 -5.75
CA ASN A 570 22.70 -4.54 -4.90
C ASN A 570 22.01 -5.63 -4.08
N LEU A 571 21.64 -6.75 -4.70
CA LEU A 571 20.99 -7.88 -4.02
C LEU A 571 21.90 -8.45 -2.92
N LEU A 572 23.20 -8.60 -3.20
CA LEU A 572 24.17 -9.03 -2.19
C LEU A 572 24.29 -8.01 -1.05
N ASN A 573 24.32 -6.72 -1.37
CA ASN A 573 24.39 -5.66 -0.36
C ASN A 573 23.13 -5.62 0.53
N ASP A 574 21.94 -5.83 -0.05
CA ASP A 574 20.68 -5.89 0.68
C ASP A 574 20.62 -7.10 1.60
N TYR A 575 21.11 -8.26 1.15
CA TYR A 575 21.23 -9.45 2.01
C TYR A 575 22.23 -9.25 3.16
N LEU A 576 23.38 -8.60 2.90
CA LEU A 576 24.40 -8.34 3.91
C LEU A 576 24.00 -7.22 4.89
N ASN A 577 23.18 -6.28 4.44
CA ASN A 577 22.75 -5.10 5.20
C ASN A 577 21.22 -4.91 5.08
N PRO A 578 20.42 -5.83 5.63
CA PRO A 578 18.98 -5.79 5.48
C PRO A 578 18.39 -4.53 6.10
N SER A 579 17.46 -3.90 5.39
CA SER A 579 16.71 -2.77 5.90
C SER A 579 15.88 -3.18 7.12
N ILE A 580 15.54 -2.20 7.98
CA ILE A 580 14.63 -2.43 9.10
C ILE A 580 13.29 -3.03 8.62
N LEU A 581 12.84 -2.67 7.41
CA LEU A 581 11.62 -3.21 6.81
C LEU A 581 11.74 -4.69 6.39
N GLN A 582 12.89 -5.09 5.84
CA GLN A 582 13.19 -6.51 5.57
C GLN A 582 13.32 -7.31 6.87
N ASN A 583 13.83 -6.70 7.95
CA ASN A 583 13.98 -7.35 9.26
C ASN A 583 12.66 -7.84 9.89
N TYR A 584 11.49 -7.37 9.44
CA TYR A 584 10.19 -7.71 10.03
C TYR A 584 9.64 -9.08 9.58
N HIS A 585 10.06 -9.59 8.42
CA HIS A 585 9.77 -10.96 7.95
C HIS A 585 11.04 -11.82 7.86
N TYR A 586 12.14 -11.34 8.45
CA TYR A 586 13.48 -11.86 8.22
C TYR A 586 13.69 -13.22 8.86
N ASN A 587 13.43 -14.24 8.07
CA ASN A 587 14.07 -15.53 8.23
C ASN A 587 15.35 -15.50 7.39
N GLN A 588 16.53 -15.46 8.04
CA GLN A 588 17.82 -15.45 7.33
C GLN A 588 17.93 -16.55 6.30
N GLN A 589 17.35 -17.72 6.59
CA GLN A 589 17.38 -18.86 5.69
C GLN A 589 16.54 -18.58 4.43
N GLU A 590 15.34 -18.04 4.58
CA GLU A 590 14.47 -17.69 3.43
C GLU A 590 15.07 -16.57 2.57
N GLU A 591 15.70 -15.57 3.19
CA GLU A 591 16.37 -14.49 2.46
C GLU A 591 17.64 -14.98 1.75
N LYS A 592 18.38 -15.93 2.35
CA LYS A 592 19.50 -16.61 1.68
C LYS A 592 19.01 -17.41 0.47
N GLU A 593 17.94 -18.19 0.64
CA GLU A 593 17.33 -18.99 -0.43
C GLU A 593 16.77 -18.12 -1.57
N GLU A 594 16.17 -16.97 -1.24
CA GLU A 594 15.75 -15.96 -2.22
C GLU A 594 16.94 -15.36 -2.96
N LEU A 595 18.01 -14.94 -2.26
CA LEU A 595 19.22 -14.44 -2.90
C LEU A 595 19.82 -15.50 -3.83
N GLU A 596 19.95 -16.75 -3.38
CA GLU A 596 20.49 -17.85 -4.19
C GLU A 596 19.66 -18.12 -5.44
N ARG A 597 18.33 -18.05 -5.35
CA ARG A 597 17.43 -18.16 -6.50
C ARG A 597 17.65 -17.01 -7.50
N GLN A 598 17.74 -15.78 -7.01
CA GLN A 598 17.96 -14.60 -7.86
C GLN A 598 19.34 -14.62 -8.52
N LEU A 599 20.39 -15.04 -7.80
CA LEU A 599 21.72 -15.27 -8.35
C LEU A 599 21.72 -16.40 -9.39
N GLY A 600 20.93 -17.45 -9.18
CA GLY A 600 20.73 -18.53 -10.14
C GLY A 600 20.18 -18.01 -11.47
N TYR A 601 19.15 -17.16 -11.44
CA TYR A 601 18.60 -16.55 -12.65
C TYR A 601 19.59 -15.61 -13.35
N ALA A 602 20.34 -14.79 -12.60
CA ALA A 602 21.39 -13.96 -13.17
C ALA A 602 22.52 -14.80 -13.82
N LEU A 603 22.87 -15.93 -13.22
CA LEU A 603 23.87 -16.88 -13.77
C LEU A 603 23.39 -17.54 -15.06
N GLU A 604 22.11 -17.91 -15.13
CA GLU A 604 21.50 -18.45 -16.34
C GLU A 604 21.59 -17.46 -17.49
N LEU A 605 21.17 -16.21 -17.28
CA LEU A 605 21.30 -15.14 -18.27
C LEU A 605 22.76 -14.91 -18.68
N ALA A 606 23.67 -14.79 -17.70
CA ALA A 606 25.09 -14.57 -17.97
C ALA A 606 25.69 -15.71 -18.82
N THR A 607 25.32 -16.96 -18.54
CA THR A 607 25.79 -18.13 -19.30
C THR A 607 25.19 -18.18 -20.69
N MET A 608 23.88 -17.96 -20.81
CA MET A 608 23.14 -18.00 -22.08
C MET A 608 23.70 -17.00 -23.11
N TYR A 609 24.13 -15.82 -22.63
CA TYR A 609 24.62 -14.73 -23.47
C TYR A 609 26.16 -14.54 -23.44
N GLY A 610 26.93 -15.51 -22.90
CA GLY A 610 28.39 -15.50 -22.97
C GLY A 610 29.11 -14.43 -22.13
N MET A 611 28.56 -14.07 -20.96
CA MET A 611 29.09 -13.05 -20.05
C MET A 611 30.07 -13.66 -19.02
N ASP A 612 31.19 -14.20 -19.49
CA ASP A 612 32.12 -15.03 -18.69
C ASP A 612 32.60 -14.39 -17.37
N LYS A 613 32.87 -13.08 -17.37
CA LYS A 613 33.32 -12.36 -16.16
C LYS A 613 32.23 -12.29 -15.10
N LEU A 614 30.99 -12.04 -15.51
CA LEU A 614 29.85 -12.02 -14.61
C LEU A 614 29.54 -13.42 -14.08
N THR A 615 29.58 -14.45 -14.94
CA THR A 615 29.44 -15.86 -14.53
C THR A 615 30.42 -16.22 -13.41
N ALA A 616 31.72 -15.97 -13.61
CA ALA A 616 32.75 -16.23 -12.60
C ALA A 616 32.53 -15.42 -11.30
N THR A 617 32.00 -14.20 -11.41
CA THR A 617 31.67 -13.37 -10.25
C THR A 617 30.53 -13.98 -9.43
N ILE A 618 29.44 -14.39 -10.10
CA ILE A 618 28.27 -14.98 -9.44
C ILE A 618 28.62 -16.31 -8.78
N ASP A 619 29.38 -17.18 -9.46
CA ASP A 619 29.86 -18.44 -8.88
C ASP A 619 30.72 -18.21 -7.63
N GLY A 620 31.60 -17.19 -7.68
CA GLY A 620 32.41 -16.77 -6.54
C GLY A 620 31.59 -16.21 -5.36
N ILE A 621 30.41 -15.64 -5.62
CA ILE A 621 29.46 -15.20 -4.57
C ILE A 621 28.75 -16.42 -3.98
N LYS A 622 28.16 -17.29 -4.81
CA LYS A 622 27.43 -18.49 -4.38
C LYS A 622 28.31 -19.40 -3.51
N LYS A 623 29.55 -19.68 -3.94
CA LYS A 623 30.51 -20.47 -3.15
C LYS A 623 30.79 -19.87 -1.77
N ARG A 624 30.83 -18.53 -1.65
CA ARG A 624 31.01 -17.84 -0.37
C ARG A 624 29.79 -17.93 0.54
N LEU A 625 28.59 -17.95 -0.04
CA LEU A 625 27.33 -18.15 0.68
C LEU A 625 27.19 -19.58 1.21
N GLU A 626 27.72 -20.60 0.53
CA GLU A 626 27.71 -21.99 1.02
C GLU A 626 28.64 -22.19 2.23
N THR A 627 29.73 -21.44 2.32
CA THR A 627 30.73 -21.54 3.39
C THR A 627 30.38 -20.76 4.67
N LYS A 628 29.26 -20.03 4.68
CA LYS A 628 28.75 -19.21 5.79
C LYS A 628 27.34 -19.67 6.16
#